data_AF-A0A7W0YTM3-F1
#
_entry.id   AF-A0A7W0YTM3-F1
#
_cell.length_a   1.000
_cell.length_b   1.000
_cell.length_c   1.000
_cell.angle_alpha   90.00
_cell.angle_beta   90.00
_cell.angle_gamma   90.00
#
_symmetry.space_group_name_H-M   'P 1'
#
loop_
_entity.id
_entity.type
_entity.pdbx_description
1 polymer ?
#
loop_
_entity_poly.entity_id
_entity_poly.type
_entity_poly.pdbx_seq_one_letter_code
_entity_poly.pdbx_strand_id
1 'polypeptide(L)'
;MAERLRLWLERGERGYRIVDAATGNPVRWEDPRIRVVPVAGVSYRPEALENPSFDPGRKLALLPEPDNPHDRNAVAIYNEERTLQLGYVPAAVASELTGDEQAVSLWRVDGGLRVLMVPGDAWIGTPR
;
A
#
# COMPACT_ATOMS: atom_id res chain seq x y z
N MET A 1 -23.92 -10.28 3.71
CA MET A 1 -22.84 -9.36 4.16
C MET A 1 -21.57 -10.18 4.21
N ALA A 2 -20.58 -9.86 3.38
CA ALA A 2 -19.25 -10.42 3.58
C ALA A 2 -18.69 -9.82 4.89
N GLU A 3 -18.01 -10.62 5.71
CA GLU A 3 -17.32 -10.08 6.87
C GLU A 3 -16.25 -9.09 6.42
N ARG A 4 -16.20 -7.93 7.08
CA ARG A 4 -15.18 -6.91 6.88
C ARG A 4 -13.80 -7.55 7.02
N LEU A 5 -12.91 -7.38 6.05
CA LEU A 5 -11.55 -7.91 6.12
C LEU A 5 -10.82 -7.30 7.32
N ARG A 6 -10.21 -8.14 8.17
CA ARG A 6 -9.47 -7.71 9.37
C ARG A 6 -8.07 -8.29 9.35
N LEU A 7 -7.06 -7.42 9.35
CA LEU A 7 -5.66 -7.81 9.23
C LEU A 7 -4.84 -7.27 10.41
N TRP A 8 -3.93 -8.11 10.91
CA TRP A 8 -2.83 -7.68 11.76
C TRP A 8 -1.56 -7.54 10.92
N LEU A 9 -0.86 -6.43 11.12
CA LEU A 9 0.50 -6.22 10.64
C LEU A 9 1.46 -6.59 11.77
N GLU A 10 2.01 -7.79 11.71
CA GLU A 10 2.98 -8.29 12.69
C GLU A 10 4.41 -7.95 12.27
N ARG A 11 5.22 -7.44 13.19
CA ARG A 11 6.59 -7.02 12.88
C ARG A 11 7.45 -8.25 12.56
N GLY A 12 8.06 -8.25 11.38
CA GLY A 12 9.08 -9.20 10.95
C GLY A 12 10.45 -8.54 10.81
N GLU A 13 11.47 -9.30 10.39
CA GLU A 13 12.85 -8.81 10.29
C GLU A 13 13.03 -7.62 9.33
N ARG A 14 12.23 -7.54 8.27
CA ARG A 14 12.37 -6.51 7.21
C ARG A 14 11.17 -5.58 7.08
N GLY A 15 10.16 -5.68 7.95
CA GLY A 15 8.91 -4.91 7.85
C GLY A 15 7.76 -5.64 8.53
N TYR A 16 6.62 -5.79 7.85
CA TYR A 16 5.44 -6.45 8.40
C TYR A 16 5.01 -7.72 7.65
N ARG A 17 4.61 -8.74 8.40
CA ARG A 17 3.83 -9.88 7.93
C ARG A 17 2.35 -9.56 8.08
N ILE A 18 1.55 -10.09 7.16
CA ILE A 18 0.10 -9.90 7.18
C ILE A 18 -0.51 -11.17 7.78
N VAL A 19 -1.36 -10.99 8.79
CA VAL A 19 -2.06 -12.08 9.49
C VAL A 19 -3.55 -11.79 9.48
N ASP A 20 -4.35 -12.79 9.16
CA ASP A 20 -5.81 -12.69 9.20
C ASP A 20 -6.24 -12.67 10.67
N ALA A 21 -6.91 -11.59 11.10
CA ALA A 21 -7.23 -11.37 12.50
C ALA A 21 -8.32 -12.32 13.04
N ALA A 22 -9.10 -12.96 12.16
CA ALA A 22 -10.12 -13.93 12.57
C ALA A 22 -9.52 -15.31 12.82
N THR A 23 -8.52 -15.70 12.02
CA THR A 23 -7.95 -17.05 12.06
C THR A 23 -6.57 -17.14 12.70
N GLY A 24 -5.84 -16.02 12.80
CA GLY A 24 -4.43 -16.00 13.21
C GLY A 24 -3.47 -16.56 12.16
N ASN A 25 -3.95 -16.91 10.97
CA ASN A 25 -3.12 -17.48 9.91
C ASN A 25 -2.42 -16.39 9.09
N PRO A 26 -1.19 -16.64 8.61
CA PRO A 26 -0.54 -15.74 7.66
C PRO A 26 -1.36 -15.59 6.37
N VAL A 27 -1.50 -14.36 5.90
CA VAL A 27 -2.11 -14.03 4.61
C VAL A 27 -1.00 -14.02 3.55
N ARG A 28 -1.18 -14.82 2.50
CA ARG A 28 -0.25 -14.88 1.36
C ARG A 28 -0.48 -13.70 0.43
N TRP A 29 0.52 -13.35 -0.37
CA TRP A 29 0.42 -12.20 -1.28
C TRP A 29 -0.55 -12.44 -2.44
N GLU A 30 -0.80 -13.71 -2.77
CA GLU A 30 -1.77 -14.15 -3.77
C GLU A 30 -3.21 -14.21 -3.21
N ASP A 31 -3.43 -13.85 -1.94
CA ASP A 31 -4.78 -13.80 -1.38
C ASP A 31 -5.60 -12.74 -2.14
N PRO A 32 -6.73 -13.11 -2.77
CA PRO A 32 -7.49 -12.22 -3.64
C PRO A 32 -8.14 -11.04 -2.90
N ARG A 33 -8.17 -11.05 -1.56
CA ARG A 33 -8.73 -9.98 -0.73
C ARG A 33 -7.76 -8.81 -0.55
N ILE A 34 -6.49 -8.98 -0.89
CA ILE A 34 -5.44 -7.97 -0.72
C ILE A 34 -4.62 -7.81 -2.01
N ARG A 35 -3.83 -6.73 -2.08
CA ARG A 35 -2.79 -6.57 -3.10
C ARG A 35 -1.50 -6.10 -2.44
N VAL A 36 -0.40 -6.77 -2.74
CA VAL A 36 0.95 -6.32 -2.33
C VAL A 36 1.72 -5.94 -3.58
N VAL A 37 1.97 -4.65 -3.77
CA VAL A 37 2.50 -4.10 -5.03
C VAL A 37 3.78 -3.30 -4.79
N PRO A 38 4.70 -3.25 -5.77
CA PRO A 38 5.79 -2.28 -5.73
C PRO A 38 5.25 -0.88 -6.03
N VAL A 39 5.82 0.14 -5.41
CA VAL A 39 5.61 1.53 -5.87
C VAL A 39 6.37 1.72 -7.18
N ALA A 40 5.69 2.21 -8.21
CA ALA A 40 6.28 2.54 -9.50
C ALA A 40 6.89 3.95 -9.49
N GLY A 41 7.98 4.14 -10.23
CA GLY A 41 8.61 5.45 -10.42
C GLY A 41 9.41 5.98 -9.22
N VAL A 42 9.67 5.15 -8.20
CA VAL A 42 10.46 5.53 -7.02
C VAL A 42 11.86 6.02 -7.38
N SER A 43 12.47 5.46 -8.43
CA SER A 43 13.80 5.85 -8.91
C SER A 43 13.90 7.32 -9.35
N TYR A 44 12.77 7.96 -9.69
CA TYR A 44 12.73 9.39 -10.01
C TYR A 44 12.61 10.28 -8.75
N ARG A 45 12.46 9.67 -7.57
CA ARG A 45 12.24 10.34 -6.28
C ARG A 45 13.01 9.64 -5.14
N PRO A 46 14.34 9.44 -5.27
CA PRO A 46 15.10 8.70 -4.27
C PRO A 46 15.07 9.35 -2.88
N GLU A 47 15.01 10.67 -2.78
CA GLU A 47 14.92 11.39 -1.50
C GLU A 47 13.56 11.18 -0.81
N ALA A 48 12.49 11.01 -1.60
CA ALA A 48 11.17 10.70 -1.06
C ALA A 48 11.16 9.29 -0.46
N LEU A 49 11.85 8.32 -1.09
CA LEU A 49 11.96 6.97 -0.57
C LEU A 49 12.53 7.00 0.84
N GLU A 50 13.67 7.63 1.08
CA GLU A 50 14.34 7.64 2.39
C GLU A 50 13.56 8.37 3.50
N ASN A 51 12.45 9.02 3.19
CA ASN A 51 11.67 9.76 4.18
C ASN A 51 10.95 8.81 5.18
N PRO A 52 11.04 9.06 6.50
CA PRO A 52 10.40 8.22 7.53
C PRO A 52 8.88 8.14 7.46
N SER A 53 8.22 9.07 6.76
CA SER A 53 6.77 9.00 6.51
C SER A 53 6.36 7.83 5.62
N PHE A 54 7.32 7.17 4.97
CA PHE A 54 7.13 5.92 4.21
C PHE A 54 7.66 4.68 4.91
N ASP A 55 8.10 4.79 6.16
CA ASP A 55 8.56 3.63 6.91
C ASP A 55 7.47 2.55 7.02
N PRO A 56 7.85 1.27 7.17
CA PRO A 56 6.88 0.20 7.31
C PRO A 56 5.84 0.50 8.40
N GLY A 57 4.57 0.21 8.10
CA GLY A 57 3.42 0.46 8.98
C GLY A 57 2.80 1.84 8.81
N ARG A 58 3.42 2.76 8.05
CA ARG A 58 2.81 4.08 7.75
C ARG A 58 1.67 3.94 6.78
N LYS A 59 0.56 4.64 7.06
CA LYS A 59 -0.53 4.81 6.10
C LYS A 59 -0.07 5.68 4.94
N LEU A 60 -0.58 5.37 3.76
CA LEU A 60 -0.27 6.09 2.54
C LEU A 60 -1.58 6.62 1.94
N ALA A 61 -1.49 7.76 1.29
CA ALA A 61 -2.61 8.33 0.56
C ALA A 61 -2.54 7.93 -0.92
N LEU A 62 -3.66 7.43 -1.44
CA LEU A 62 -3.86 7.12 -2.86
C LEU A 62 -4.65 8.27 -3.50
N LEU A 63 -4.07 8.94 -4.48
CA LEU A 63 -4.68 10.08 -5.16
C LEU A 63 -4.83 9.77 -6.66
N PRO A 64 -6.06 9.56 -7.17
CA PRO A 64 -6.30 9.41 -8.60
C PRO A 64 -5.95 10.69 -9.37
N GLU A 65 -5.33 10.53 -10.53
CA GLU A 65 -4.99 11.61 -11.47
C GLU A 65 -5.69 11.35 -12.83
N PRO A 66 -7.01 11.56 -12.94
CA PRO A 66 -7.76 11.26 -14.17
C PRO A 66 -7.32 12.09 -15.39
N ASP A 67 -6.73 13.26 -15.14
CA ASP A 67 -6.20 14.16 -16.17
C ASP A 67 -4.72 13.92 -16.49
N ASN A 68 -4.11 12.86 -15.94
CA ASN A 68 -2.71 12.52 -16.23
C ASN A 68 -2.55 12.22 -17.74
N PRO A 69 -1.61 12.90 -18.44
CA PRO A 69 -1.50 12.82 -19.89
C PRO A 69 -0.99 11.46 -20.40
N HIS A 70 -0.42 10.63 -19.53
CA HIS A 70 0.15 9.34 -19.88
C HIS A 70 -0.80 8.17 -19.57
N ASP A 71 -1.51 8.25 -18.45
CA ASP A 71 -2.42 7.20 -17.99
C ASP A 71 -3.58 7.79 -17.19
N ARG A 72 -4.79 7.74 -17.76
CA ARG A 72 -6.02 8.22 -17.12
C ARG A 72 -6.40 7.48 -15.83
N ASN A 73 -5.81 6.31 -15.60
CA ASN A 73 -6.02 5.52 -14.38
C ASN A 73 -4.87 5.71 -13.38
N ALA A 74 -3.94 6.63 -13.63
CA ALA A 74 -2.81 6.87 -12.73
C ALA A 74 -3.31 7.18 -11.32
N VAL A 75 -2.74 6.48 -10.34
CA VAL A 75 -2.97 6.74 -8.92
C VAL A 75 -1.63 7.00 -8.25
N ALA A 76 -1.44 8.23 -7.82
CA ALA A 76 -0.24 8.67 -7.12
C ALA A 76 -0.26 8.16 -5.66
N ILE A 77 0.90 7.74 -5.19
CA ILE A 77 1.14 7.31 -3.81
C ILE A 77 1.86 8.43 -3.07
N TYR A 78 1.19 8.97 -2.06
CA TYR A 78 1.71 9.99 -1.17
C TYR A 78 1.86 9.45 0.26
N ASN A 79 2.63 10.17 1.09
CA ASN A 79 2.52 10.01 2.53
C ASN A 79 1.10 10.35 3.02
N GLU A 80 0.75 9.94 4.24
CA GLU A 80 -0.61 10.15 4.80
C GLU A 80 -1.08 11.61 4.72
N GLU A 81 -0.16 12.55 4.95
CA GLU A 81 -0.41 13.99 4.95
C GLU A 81 -0.59 14.60 3.55
N ARG A 82 -0.32 13.83 2.48
CA ARG A 82 -0.38 14.29 1.08
C ARG A 82 0.59 15.43 0.75
N THR A 83 1.72 15.48 1.46
CA THR A 83 2.74 16.53 1.30
C THR A 83 3.92 16.06 0.47
N LEU A 84 4.16 14.74 0.41
CA LEU A 84 5.29 14.16 -0.31
C LEU A 84 4.82 12.97 -1.16
N GLN A 85 5.08 13.02 -2.46
CA GLN A 85 4.80 11.93 -3.40
C GLN A 85 5.99 10.97 -3.44
N LEU A 86 5.72 9.68 -3.31
CA LEU A 86 6.73 8.63 -3.47
C LEU A 86 6.79 8.08 -4.90
N GLY A 87 5.64 7.97 -5.55
CA GLY A 87 5.53 7.38 -6.87
C GLY A 87 4.07 7.10 -7.23
N TYR A 88 3.83 6.01 -7.95
CA TYR A 88 2.51 5.62 -8.43
C TYR A 88 2.20 4.15 -8.12
N VAL A 89 0.92 3.81 -8.08
CA VAL A 89 0.47 2.43 -8.22
C VAL A 89 0.87 1.93 -9.62
N PRO A 90 1.37 0.70 -9.80
CA PRO A 90 1.65 0.15 -11.12
C PRO A 90 0.41 0.20 -12.01
N ALA A 91 0.56 0.62 -13.28
CA ALA A 91 -0.57 0.86 -14.20
C ALA A 91 -1.55 -0.32 -14.29
N ALA A 92 -1.04 -1.56 -14.35
CA ALA A 92 -1.85 -2.77 -14.40
C ALA A 92 -2.75 -2.95 -13.16
N VAL A 93 -2.32 -2.46 -12.00
CA VAL A 93 -3.13 -2.49 -10.77
C VAL A 93 -4.00 -1.26 -10.68
N ALA A 94 -3.50 -0.10 -11.08
CA ALA A 94 -4.21 1.18 -11.00
C ALA A 94 -5.53 1.14 -11.80
N SER A 95 -5.54 0.48 -12.97
CA SER A 95 -6.75 0.27 -13.77
C SER A 95 -7.82 -0.62 -13.13
N GLU A 96 -7.46 -1.37 -12.08
CA GLU A 96 -8.37 -2.28 -11.37
C GLU A 96 -8.88 -1.68 -10.06
N LEU A 97 -8.40 -0.48 -9.68
CA LEU A 97 -8.84 0.19 -8.45
C LEU A 97 -10.24 0.77 -8.62
N THR A 98 -10.99 0.70 -7.53
CA THR A 98 -12.36 1.21 -7.44
C THR A 98 -12.41 2.60 -6.80
N GLY A 99 -11.30 3.03 -6.18
CA GLY A 99 -11.10 4.38 -5.63
C GLY A 99 -11.39 4.50 -4.13
N ASP A 100 -11.81 3.42 -3.48
CA ASP A 100 -12.03 3.39 -2.03
C ASP A 100 -10.88 2.73 -1.26
N GLU A 101 -9.88 2.18 -1.95
CA GLU A 101 -8.83 1.38 -1.32
C GLU A 101 -8.00 2.20 -0.32
N GLN A 102 -7.58 1.53 0.75
CA GLN A 102 -6.57 2.07 1.68
C GLN A 102 -5.21 1.42 1.41
N ALA A 103 -4.14 2.16 1.71
CA ALA A 103 -2.77 1.71 1.50
C ALA A 103 -1.90 1.87 2.75
N VAL A 104 -1.01 0.90 2.97
CA VAL A 104 -0.02 0.90 4.06
C VAL A 104 1.34 0.46 3.54
N SER A 105 2.40 1.17 3.93
CA SER A 105 3.78 0.78 3.70
C SER A 105 4.09 -0.55 4.40
N LEU A 106 4.59 -1.55 3.68
CA LEU A 106 4.73 -2.91 4.20
C LEU A 106 6.20 -3.26 4.51
N TRP A 107 7.10 -3.05 3.55
CA TRP A 107 8.55 -3.08 3.76
C TRP A 107 9.31 -2.36 2.64
N ARG A 108 10.52 -1.92 2.98
CA ARG A 108 11.49 -1.40 2.01
C ARG A 108 12.24 -2.56 1.35
N VAL A 109 12.50 -2.41 0.07
CA VAL A 109 13.43 -3.24 -0.71
C VAL A 109 14.55 -2.34 -1.23
N ASP A 110 15.61 -2.94 -1.75
CA ASP A 110 16.68 -2.15 -2.37
C ASP A 110 16.11 -1.26 -3.49
N GLY A 111 16.23 0.07 -3.33
CA GLY A 111 15.68 1.07 -4.24
C GLY A 111 14.15 1.15 -4.35
N GLY A 112 13.38 0.59 -3.41
CA GLY A 112 11.92 0.59 -3.54
C GLY A 112 11.11 0.33 -2.27
N LEU A 113 9.78 0.39 -2.42
CA LEU A 113 8.82 0.13 -1.36
C LEU A 113 7.74 -0.86 -1.82
N ARG A 114 7.37 -1.80 -0.95
CA ARG A 114 6.16 -2.62 -1.11
C ARG A 114 5.02 -2.03 -0.29
N VAL A 115 3.86 -1.94 -0.91
CA VAL A 115 2.65 -1.37 -0.32
C VAL A 115 1.58 -2.44 -0.29
N LEU A 116 0.93 -2.57 0.86
CA LEU A 116 -0.32 -3.31 1.01
C LEU A 116 -1.47 -2.40 0.63
N MET A 117 -2.32 -2.85 -0.28
CA MET A 117 -3.58 -2.24 -0.64
C MET A 117 -4.72 -3.20 -0.29
N VAL A 118 -5.77 -2.68 0.32
CA VAL A 118 -6.96 -3.44 0.73
C VAL A 118 -8.20 -2.56 0.55
N PRO A 119 -9.41 -3.15 0.53
CA PRO A 119 -10.65 -2.36 0.49
C PRO A 119 -10.69 -1.27 1.55
N GLY A 120 -11.35 -0.15 1.25
CA GLY A 120 -11.44 1.01 2.16
C GLY A 120 -12.12 0.68 3.49
N ASP A 121 -13.03 -0.30 3.45
CA ASP A 121 -13.69 -0.79 4.63
C ASP A 121 -12.86 -1.82 5.39
N ALA A 122 -11.70 -2.29 4.94
CA ALA A 122 -10.92 -3.24 5.74
C ALA A 122 -10.44 -2.59 7.06
N TRP A 123 -10.18 -3.41 8.08
CA TRP A 123 -9.54 -2.99 9.32
C TRP A 123 -8.10 -3.50 9.35
N ILE A 124 -7.17 -2.62 9.67
CA ILE A 124 -5.75 -2.93 9.79
C ILE A 124 -5.29 -2.50 11.19
N GLY A 125 -4.76 -3.45 11.96
CA GLY A 125 -4.15 -3.21 13.26
C GLY A 125 -2.67 -3.54 13.27
N THR A 126 -1.92 -2.94 14.20
CA THR A 126 -0.58 -3.39 14.60
C THR A 126 -0.69 -3.96 16.02
N PRO A 127 -0.27 -5.22 16.27
CA PRO A 127 -0.23 -5.76 17.62
C PRO A 127 0.62 -4.86 18.53
N ARG A 128 0.16 -4.65 19.77
CA ARG A 128 0.87 -3.85 20.78
C ARG A 128 2.05 -4.60 21.37
#